data_AF-A0A9X4QNU7-F1
#
_entry.id   AF-A0A9X4QNU7-F1
#
_cell.length_a   1.000
_cell.length_b   1.000
_cell.length_c   1.000
_cell.angle_alpha   90.00
_cell.angle_beta   90.00
_cell.angle_gamma   90.00
#
_symmetry.space_group_name_H-M   'P 1'
#
loop_
_entity.id
_entity.type
_entity.pdbx_description
1 polymer ?
#
loop_
_entity_poly.entity_id
_entity_poly.type
_entity_poly.pdbx_seq_one_letter_code
_entity_poly.pdbx_strand_id
1 'polypeptide(L)'
;MSEQPYMARGSLPGYGTLLWLQDRAEQANRLEAEVEALEADNELMRTFLRKFISDLCWSIDGGDVQGTAEEMGLIEPVSYDPDVHGEVDYAEPGDTIYTFAGPLIRKEDTNA
;
A
#
# COMPACT_ATOMS: atom_id res chain seq x y z
N MET A 1 -5.19 30.51 21.91
CA MET A 1 -4.73 31.48 20.90
C MET A 1 -3.23 31.29 20.77
N SER A 2 -2.78 30.57 19.74
CA SER A 2 -1.36 30.28 19.50
C SER A 2 -0.67 31.50 18.89
N GLU A 3 0.30 32.06 19.60
CA GLU A 3 1.12 33.19 19.14
C GLU A 3 1.99 32.76 17.96
N GLN A 4 1.86 33.47 16.83
CA GLN A 4 2.81 33.35 15.72
C GLN A 4 4.02 34.25 15.99
N PRO A 5 5.27 33.77 15.82
CA PRO A 5 6.43 34.61 16.05
C PRO A 5 6.63 35.59 14.88
N TYR A 6 6.75 36.87 15.26
CA TYR A 6 7.03 38.01 14.39
C TYR A 6 8.45 37.90 13.80
N MET A 7 8.55 37.74 12.47
CA MET A 7 9.83 37.76 11.75
C MET A 7 10.25 39.21 11.46
N ALA A 8 11.25 39.71 12.19
CA ALA A 8 11.89 40.98 11.90
C ALA A 8 12.72 40.90 10.61
N ARG A 9 12.53 41.88 9.71
CA ARG A 9 13.30 42.02 8.46
C ARG A 9 14.76 42.32 8.79
N GLY A 10 15.68 41.39 8.52
CA GLY A 10 17.10 41.71 8.38
C GLY A 10 18.14 40.86 9.11
N SER A 11 17.80 39.76 9.78
CA SER A 11 18.82 38.83 10.30
C SER A 11 18.90 37.57 9.45
N LEU A 12 20.11 37.13 9.10
CA LEU A 12 20.36 35.79 8.55
C LEU A 12 19.57 34.76 9.39
N PRO A 13 18.90 33.78 8.76
CA PRO A 13 18.09 32.82 9.48
C PRO A 13 18.96 32.15 10.54
N GLY A 14 18.61 32.32 11.81
CA GLY A 14 19.31 31.64 12.90
C GLY A 14 19.30 30.14 12.65
N TYR A 15 20.30 29.42 13.18
CA TYR A 15 20.43 27.97 12.99
C TYR A 15 19.11 27.19 13.20
N GLY A 16 18.23 27.64 14.10
CA GLY A 16 16.89 27.05 14.30
C GLY A 16 15.93 27.21 13.10
N THR A 17 15.97 28.32 12.37
CA THR A 17 15.16 28.52 11.15
C THR A 17 15.67 27.64 10.00
N LEU A 18 16.99 27.45 9.88
CA LEU A 18 17.56 26.56 8.86
C LEU A 18 17.23 25.09 9.12
N LEU A 19 17.34 24.64 10.39
CA LEU A 19 16.95 23.29 10.80
C LEU A 19 15.46 23.02 10.57
N TRP A 20 14.59 23.99 10.87
CA TRP A 20 13.15 23.87 10.62
C TRP A 20 12.82 23.78 9.13
N LEU A 21 13.50 24.55 8.27
CA LEU A 21 13.32 24.48 6.82
C LEU A 21 13.80 23.13 6.24
N GLN A 22 14.89 22.58 6.78
CA GLN A 22 15.39 21.26 6.40
C GLN A 22 14.40 20.15 6.75
N ASP A 23 13.90 20.12 7.99
CA ASP A 23 12.88 19.14 8.44
C ASP A 23 11.60 19.24 7.59
N ARG A 24 11.17 20.46 7.23
CA ARG A 24 10.02 20.68 6.33
C ARG A 24 10.25 20.14 4.92
N ALA A 25 11.44 20.34 4.36
CA ALA A 25 11.79 19.82 3.05
C ALA A 25 11.84 18.28 3.05
N GLU A 26 12.39 17.68 4.10
CA GLU A 26 12.41 16.22 4.27
C GLU A 26 10.99 15.65 4.42
N GLN A 27 10.14 16.29 5.22
CA GLN A 27 8.74 15.90 5.36
C GLN A 27 7.96 16.04 4.04
N ALA A 28 8.18 17.12 3.29
CA ALA A 28 7.54 17.32 1.99
C ALA A 28 7.96 16.22 1.00
N ASN A 29 9.25 15.94 0.88
CA ASN A 29 9.76 14.88 0.01
C ASN A 29 9.19 13.50 0.38
N ARG A 30 9.06 13.20 1.69
CA ARG A 30 8.45 11.95 2.16
C ARG A 30 6.98 11.86 1.77
N LEU A 31 6.21 12.93 1.97
CA LEU A 31 4.79 12.97 1.61
C LEU A 31 4.59 12.89 0.10
N GLU A 32 5.44 13.54 -0.69
CA GLU A 32 5.42 13.44 -2.15
C GLU A 32 5.64 11.99 -2.61
N ALA A 33 6.64 11.31 -2.05
CA ALA A 33 6.90 9.90 -2.35
C ALA A 33 5.74 8.98 -1.90
N GLU A 34 5.11 9.26 -0.76
CA GLU A 34 3.95 8.51 -0.29
C GLU A 34 2.74 8.71 -1.19
N VAL A 35 2.47 9.94 -1.64
CA VAL A 35 1.40 10.24 -2.60
C VAL A 35 1.66 9.53 -3.93
N GLU A 36 2.88 9.60 -4.46
CA GLU A 36 3.24 8.92 -5.71
C GLU A 36 3.02 7.40 -5.60
N ALA A 37 3.43 6.78 -4.49
CA ALA A 37 3.20 5.36 -4.24
C ALA A 37 1.70 5.03 -4.15
N LEU A 38 0.91 5.83 -3.43
CA LEU A 38 -0.53 5.64 -3.29
C LEU A 38 -1.27 5.83 -4.62
N GLU A 39 -0.85 6.77 -5.45
CA GLU A 39 -1.41 6.98 -6.78
C GLU A 39 -1.13 5.78 -7.69
N ALA A 40 0.09 5.24 -7.67
CA ALA A 40 0.46 4.05 -8.42
C ALA A 40 -0.38 2.83 -7.99
N ASP A 41 -0.54 2.62 -6.68
CA ASP A 41 -1.37 1.56 -6.13
C ASP A 41 -2.84 1.71 -6.52
N ASN A 42 -3.37 2.94 -6.48
CA ASN A 42 -4.74 3.22 -6.87
C ASN A 42 -4.98 2.91 -8.35
N GLU A 43 -4.03 3.26 -9.21
CA GLU A 43 -4.13 2.98 -10.64
C GLU A 43 -4.05 1.48 -10.93
N LEU A 44 -3.22 0.73 -10.19
CA LEU A 44 -3.18 -0.73 -10.26
C LEU A 44 -4.53 -1.34 -9.88
N MET A 45 -5.13 -0.90 -8.76
CA MET A 45 -6.46 -1.35 -8.32
C MET A 45 -7.54 -1.05 -9.34
N ARG A 46 -7.56 0.17 -9.88
CA ARG A 46 -8.53 0.57 -10.92
C ARG A 46 -8.38 -0.30 -12.16
N THR A 47 -7.16 -0.61 -12.56
CA THR A 47 -6.87 -1.46 -13.73
C THR A 47 -7.41 -2.87 -13.51
N PHE A 48 -7.16 -3.46 -12.34
CA PHE A 48 -7.68 -4.78 -11.99
C PHE A 48 -9.21 -4.80 -11.98
N LEU A 49 -9.86 -3.82 -11.33
CA LEU A 49 -11.32 -3.72 -11.29
C LEU A 49 -11.95 -3.55 -12.67
N ARG A 50 -11.32 -2.76 -13.56
CA ARG A 50 -11.78 -2.60 -14.95
C ARG A 50 -11.73 -3.93 -15.70
N LYS A 51 -10.61 -4.65 -15.62
CA LYS A 51 -10.45 -5.99 -16.21
C LYS A 51 -11.46 -6.98 -15.64
N PHE A 52 -11.64 -6.98 -14.32
CA PHE A 52 -12.60 -7.83 -13.65
C PHE A 52 -14.02 -7.61 -14.19
N ILE A 53 -14.48 -6.36 -14.29
CA ILE A 53 -15.83 -6.03 -14.77
C ILE A 53 -15.99 -6.28 -16.29
N SER A 54 -14.95 -6.02 -17.09
CA SER A 54 -15.07 -6.17 -18.55
C SER A 54 -14.98 -7.62 -19.00
N ASP A 55 -14.07 -8.38 -18.40
CA ASP A 55 -13.62 -9.66 -18.98
C ASP A 55 -13.97 -10.85 -18.09
N LEU A 56 -13.98 -10.68 -16.76
CA LEU A 56 -13.99 -11.80 -15.81
C LEU A 56 -15.35 -12.02 -15.13
N CYS A 57 -16.09 -10.97 -14.80
CA CYS A 57 -17.30 -11.13 -13.98
C CYS A 57 -18.49 -11.78 -14.70
N TRP A 58 -18.42 -11.88 -16.03
CA TRP A 58 -19.49 -12.45 -16.87
C TRP A 58 -19.38 -13.98 -17.03
N SER A 59 -18.22 -14.53 -16.71
CA SER A 59 -17.95 -15.96 -16.62
C SER A 59 -17.28 -16.19 -15.28
N ILE A 60 -18.05 -16.59 -14.26
CA ILE A 60 -17.52 -16.78 -12.90
C ILE A 60 -16.70 -18.09 -12.87
N ASP A 61 -15.58 -18.10 -13.57
CA ASP A 61 -14.47 -18.98 -13.26
C ASP A 61 -13.57 -18.22 -12.29
N GLY A 62 -13.57 -18.65 -11.03
CA GLY A 62 -12.71 -18.08 -10.01
C GLY A 62 -11.22 -18.17 -10.37
N GLY A 63 -10.85 -19.12 -11.23
CA GLY A 63 -9.48 -19.30 -11.72
C GLY A 63 -8.96 -18.12 -12.54
N ASP A 64 -9.77 -17.54 -13.42
CA ASP A 64 -9.34 -16.42 -14.27
C ASP A 64 -9.13 -15.13 -13.45
N VAL A 65 -9.95 -14.95 -12.41
CA VAL A 65 -9.83 -13.84 -11.45
C VAL A 65 -8.56 -13.99 -10.64
N GLN A 66 -8.31 -15.18 -10.11
CA GLN A 66 -7.12 -15.48 -9.33
C GLN A 66 -5.85 -15.32 -10.19
N GLY A 67 -5.83 -15.89 -11.40
CA GLY A 67 -4.70 -15.76 -12.32
C GLY A 67 -4.40 -14.31 -12.68
N THR A 68 -5.43 -13.51 -12.96
CA THR A 68 -5.24 -12.07 -13.23
C THR A 68 -4.70 -11.32 -12.01
N ALA A 69 -5.15 -11.66 -10.80
CA ALA A 69 -4.65 -11.05 -9.58
C ALA A 69 -3.17 -11.42 -9.31
N GLU A 70 -2.78 -12.66 -9.58
CA GLU A 70 -1.40 -13.14 -9.49
C GLU A 70 -0.49 -12.42 -10.50
N GLU A 71 -0.90 -12.35 -11.77
CA GLU A 71 -0.15 -11.64 -12.83
C GLU A 71 0.07 -10.15 -12.51
N MET A 72 -0.88 -9.53 -11.80
CA MET A 72 -0.81 -8.13 -11.39
C MET A 72 -0.09 -7.91 -10.05
N GLY A 73 0.43 -8.96 -9.42
CA GLY A 73 1.14 -8.88 -8.14
C GLY A 73 0.24 -8.49 -6.96
N LEU A 74 -1.06 -8.78 -7.05
CA LEU A 74 -2.05 -8.50 -6.01
C LEU A 74 -2.23 -9.66 -5.04
N ILE A 75 -1.90 -10.87 -5.50
CA ILE A 75 -1.73 -12.05 -4.68
C ILE A 75 -0.43 -12.73 -5.07
N GLU A 76 0.11 -13.55 -4.17
CA GLU A 76 1.29 -14.36 -4.45
C GLU A 76 1.11 -15.79 -3.93
N PRO A 77 1.67 -16.79 -4.63
CA PRO A 77 1.67 -18.16 -4.16
C PRO A 77 2.69 -18.34 -3.02
N VAL A 78 2.25 -18.93 -1.91
CA VAL A 78 3.10 -19.26 -0.76
C VAL A 78 2.87 -20.71 -0.33
N SER A 79 3.88 -21.31 0.29
CA SER A 79 3.75 -22.64 0.89
C SER A 79 2.97 -22.53 2.20
N TYR A 80 1.90 -23.30 2.32
CA TYR A 80 1.03 -23.30 3.48
C TYR A 80 1.76 -23.85 4.70
N ASP A 81 1.76 -23.02 5.73
CA ASP A 81 2.24 -23.34 7.07
C ASP A 81 1.12 -23.04 8.06
N PRO A 82 0.54 -24.04 8.75
CA PRO A 82 -0.56 -23.83 9.69
C PRO A 82 -0.16 -22.95 10.89
N ASP A 83 1.12 -22.91 11.27
CA ASP A 83 1.60 -22.08 12.37
C ASP A 83 1.64 -20.59 11.98
N VAL A 84 1.82 -20.30 10.68
CA VAL A 84 1.87 -18.92 10.14
C VAL A 84 0.49 -18.44 9.68
N HIS A 85 -0.27 -19.31 9.00
CA HIS A 85 -1.51 -18.95 8.32
C HIS A 85 -2.77 -19.36 9.08
N GLY A 86 -2.65 -20.18 10.12
CA GLY A 86 -3.78 -20.79 10.85
C GLY A 86 -4.27 -22.08 10.19
N GLU A 87 -4.94 -22.94 10.96
CA GLU A 87 -5.52 -24.19 10.46
C GLU A 87 -6.65 -23.94 9.46
N VAL A 88 -6.58 -24.57 8.28
CA VAL A 88 -7.63 -24.56 7.25
C VAL A 88 -7.96 -25.99 6.82
N ASP A 89 -9.19 -26.23 6.38
CA ASP A 89 -9.71 -27.57 6.02
C ASP A 89 -9.43 -27.98 4.56
N TYR A 90 -8.89 -27.07 3.76
CA TYR A 90 -8.72 -27.23 2.31
C TYR A 90 -7.25 -27.32 1.84
N ALA A 91 -6.27 -27.28 2.75
CA ALA A 91 -4.84 -27.34 2.41
C ALA A 91 -4.07 -28.18 3.44
N GLU A 92 -3.15 -29.01 2.96
CA GLU A 92 -2.19 -29.74 3.79
C GLU A 92 -0.89 -28.93 3.95
N PRO A 93 -0.17 -29.06 5.09
CA PRO A 93 1.10 -28.36 5.27
C PRO A 93 2.07 -28.61 4.10
N GLY A 94 2.56 -27.53 3.49
CA GLY A 94 3.40 -27.54 2.30
C GLY A 94 2.66 -27.23 0.99
N ASP A 95 1.32 -27.35 0.94
CA ASP A 95 0.52 -27.02 -0.26
C ASP A 95 0.66 -25.55 -0.65
N THR A 96 0.45 -25.25 -1.94
CA THR A 96 0.42 -23.86 -2.41
C THR A 96 -0.93 -23.23 -2.05
N ILE A 97 -0.88 -22.15 -1.27
CA ILE A 97 -2.00 -21.23 -1.05
C ILE A 97 -1.63 -19.86 -1.60
N TYR A 98 -2.60 -18.95 -1.64
CA TYR A 98 -2.40 -17.58 -2.11
C TYR A 98 -2.63 -16.57 -0.99
N THR A 99 -1.71 -15.62 -0.84
CA THR A 99 -1.81 -14.51 0.12
C THR A 99 -1.87 -13.17 -0.60
N PHE A 100 -2.44 -12.14 0.05
CA PHE A 100 -2.45 -10.79 -0.51
C PHE A 100 -1.03 -10.23 -0.66
N ALA A 101 -0.80 -9.52 -1.76
CA ALA A 101 0.46 -8.90 -2.13
C ALA A 101 0.29 -7.42 -2.52
N GLY A 102 1.41 -6.70 -2.59
CA GLY A 102 1.45 -5.31 -3.03
C GLY A 102 0.50 -4.38 -2.24
N PRO A 103 -0.38 -3.62 -2.92
CA PRO A 103 -1.28 -2.69 -2.23
C PRO A 103 -2.32 -3.37 -1.35
N LEU A 104 -2.59 -4.67 -1.54
CA LEU A 104 -3.57 -5.41 -0.73
C LEU A 104 -3.01 -5.85 0.64
N ILE A 105 -1.69 -5.73 0.87
CA ILE A 105 -1.08 -6.01 2.19
C ILE A 105 -1.34 -4.89 3.20
N ARG A 106 -1.62 -3.65 2.74
CA ARG A 106 -1.62 -2.48 3.62
C ARG A 106 -2.81 -2.52 4.59
N LYS A 107 -2.50 -2.95 5.81
CA LYS A 107 -3.34 -3.00 7.02
C LYS A 107 -3.94 -1.64 7.38
N GLU A 108 -5.18 -1.44 7.00
CA GLU A 108 -6.23 -0.91 7.88
C GLU A 108 -7.31 -2.02 7.88
N ASP A 109 -7.20 -3.10 8.66
CA ASP A 109 -7.61 -3.16 10.06
C ASP A 109 -7.01 -4.40 10.72
N THR A 110 -6.02 -4.19 11.58
CA THR A 110 -5.64 -5.16 12.60
C THR A 110 -6.51 -4.88 13.83
N ASN A 111 -7.79 -5.24 13.79
CA ASN A 111 -8.55 -5.44 15.03
C ASN A 111 -8.42 -6.92 15.39
N ALA A 112 -7.36 -7.22 16.13
CA ALA A 112 -7.35 -8.32 17.08
C ALA A 112 -8.23 -7.95 18.29
#